data_AF-C6J5V8-F1
#
_entry.id   AF-C6J5V8-F1
#
_cell.length_a   1.000
_cell.length_b   1.000
_cell.length_c   1.000
_cell.angle_alpha   90.00
_cell.angle_beta   90.00
_cell.angle_gamma   90.00
#
_symmetry.space_group_name_H-M   'P 1'
#
loop_
_entity.id
_entity.type
_entity.pdbx_description
1 polymer ?
#
loop_
_entity_poly.entity_id
_entity_poly.type
_entity_poly.pdbx_seq_one_letter_code
_entity_poly.pdbx_strand_id
1 'polypeptide(L)'
;MPGVTKRKYVGETMRINKKITQILRRLSEVLPYDYNADTLVNLFKELYPHEWCELNQRYQHYKKKDEFLRKIGKNVRYKPDPPRKHFLNLPKVKHMLSKGMVIKHKANFDSVGYQEKFNSFKVKRLNAIKSRNDKIAKENELIQNVEPLYIDAFIAAYHQRGISLEGKLEIFNELQKYKSNKVLEFFYKLNDSERNNQIRNMGFRHLQRMGNYMKLRKKFKGKEKSYMTETSQFFMTPLDLLNRIEGNKLQNQKIYDVFVSHSYIVAPEKVDFQK
;
A
#
# COMPACT_ATOMS: atom_id res chain seq x y z
N MET A 1 10.15 18.49 -12.80
CA MET A 1 9.56 18.78 -14.13
C MET A 1 8.23 18.06 -14.32
N PRO A 2 7.14 18.77 -14.67
CA PRO A 2 5.82 18.21 -14.86
C PRO A 2 5.74 17.02 -15.84
N GLY A 3 6.44 17.10 -16.97
CA GLY A 3 6.45 16.04 -17.99
C GLY A 3 7.05 14.72 -17.50
N VAL A 4 8.07 14.76 -16.63
CA VAL A 4 8.70 13.53 -16.08
C VAL A 4 7.71 12.75 -15.22
N THR A 5 6.96 13.42 -14.36
CA THR A 5 6.02 12.74 -13.47
C THR A 5 4.79 12.23 -14.22
N LYS A 6 4.32 12.96 -15.25
CA LYS A 6 3.26 12.46 -16.13
C LYS A 6 3.70 11.21 -16.90
N ARG A 7 4.92 11.20 -17.47
CA ARG A 7 5.47 10.00 -18.13
C ARG A 7 5.56 8.80 -17.20
N LYS A 8 5.94 9.01 -15.93
CA LYS A 8 5.96 7.94 -14.91
C LYS A 8 4.57 7.38 -14.60
N TYR A 9 3.53 8.22 -14.62
CA TYR A 9 2.14 7.80 -14.48
C TYR A 9 1.69 7.00 -15.70
N VAL A 10 1.95 7.49 -16.92
CA VAL A 10 1.61 6.79 -18.17
C VAL A 10 2.27 5.43 -18.25
N GLY A 11 3.58 5.34 -17.99
CA GLY A 11 4.30 4.04 -18.01
C GLY A 11 3.85 3.08 -16.91
N GLU A 12 3.23 3.57 -15.84
CA GLU A 12 2.56 2.73 -14.85
C GLU A 12 1.19 2.26 -15.35
N THR A 13 0.38 3.15 -15.93
CA THR A 13 -0.88 2.80 -16.59
C THR A 13 -0.66 1.68 -17.61
N MET A 14 0.38 1.75 -18.44
CA MET A 14 0.69 0.71 -19.42
C MET A 14 0.96 -0.66 -18.77
N ARG A 15 1.68 -0.70 -17.65
CA ARG A 15 1.96 -1.95 -16.92
C ARG A 15 0.71 -2.55 -16.30
N ILE A 16 -0.14 -1.70 -15.71
CA ILE A 16 -1.44 -2.11 -15.15
C ILE A 16 -2.34 -2.63 -16.27
N ASN A 17 -2.42 -1.93 -17.40
CA ASN A 17 -3.19 -2.36 -18.57
C ASN A 17 -2.72 -3.73 -19.06
N LYS A 18 -1.40 -3.99 -19.11
CA LYS A 18 -0.84 -5.29 -19.49
C LYS A 18 -1.24 -6.39 -18.50
N LYS A 19 -1.14 -6.13 -17.19
CA LYS A 19 -1.56 -7.06 -16.12
C LYS A 19 -3.06 -7.39 -16.24
N ILE A 20 -3.92 -6.38 -16.34
CA ILE A 20 -5.37 -6.57 -16.45
C ILE A 20 -5.73 -7.27 -17.76
N THR A 21 -5.08 -6.94 -18.88
CA THR A 21 -5.30 -7.64 -20.16
C THR A 21 -5.01 -9.13 -20.06
N GLN A 22 -3.95 -9.51 -19.34
CA GLN A 22 -3.65 -10.93 -19.11
C GLN A 22 -4.71 -11.62 -18.23
N ILE A 23 -5.24 -10.92 -17.24
CA ILE A 23 -6.37 -11.40 -16.43
C ILE A 23 -7.62 -11.59 -17.29
N LEU A 24 -7.95 -10.60 -18.12
CA LEU A 24 -9.11 -10.63 -19.01
C LEU A 24 -9.07 -11.77 -20.03
N ARG A 25 -7.87 -12.17 -20.49
CA ARG A 25 -7.71 -13.36 -21.35
C ARG A 25 -8.16 -14.65 -20.64
N ARG A 26 -7.85 -14.79 -19.35
CA ARG A 26 -8.30 -15.93 -18.54
C ARG A 26 -9.80 -15.83 -18.25
N LEU A 27 -10.28 -14.63 -17.92
CA LEU A 27 -11.71 -14.40 -17.69
C LEU A 27 -12.56 -14.67 -18.95
N SER A 28 -12.03 -14.46 -20.16
CA SER A 28 -12.77 -14.75 -21.38
C SER A 28 -13.12 -16.24 -21.56
N GLU A 29 -12.43 -17.15 -20.86
CA GLU A 29 -12.71 -18.59 -20.91
C GLU A 29 -13.90 -19.00 -20.04
N VAL A 30 -14.32 -18.12 -19.12
CA VAL A 30 -15.35 -18.40 -18.10
C VAL A 30 -16.44 -17.32 -18.08
N LEU A 31 -16.76 -16.75 -19.25
CA LEU A 31 -17.86 -15.81 -19.41
C LEU A 31 -19.20 -16.54 -19.50
N PRO A 32 -20.25 -16.03 -18.82
CA PRO A 32 -21.61 -16.59 -18.94
C PRO A 32 -22.16 -16.39 -20.37
N TYR A 33 -23.23 -17.11 -20.69
CA TYR A 33 -23.90 -17.02 -21.99
C TYR A 33 -24.28 -15.58 -22.35
N ASP A 34 -24.99 -14.93 -21.43
CA ASP A 34 -25.31 -13.50 -21.50
C ASP A 34 -24.35 -12.72 -20.62
N TYR A 35 -23.57 -11.83 -21.23
CA TYR A 35 -22.73 -10.90 -20.51
C TYR A 35 -22.80 -9.51 -21.13
N ASN A 36 -22.67 -8.52 -20.26
CA ASN A 36 -22.55 -7.11 -20.63
C ASN A 36 -21.40 -6.45 -19.85
N ALA A 37 -21.29 -5.13 -19.96
CA ALA A 37 -20.24 -4.37 -19.27
C ALA A 37 -20.26 -4.58 -17.75
N ASP A 38 -21.44 -4.63 -17.13
CA ASP A 38 -21.59 -4.84 -15.69
C ASP A 38 -21.27 -6.26 -15.27
N THR A 39 -21.65 -7.26 -16.09
CA THR A 39 -21.23 -8.66 -15.89
C THR A 39 -19.71 -8.75 -15.82
N LEU A 40 -18.98 -8.15 -16.77
CA LEU A 40 -17.52 -8.17 -16.77
C LEU A 40 -16.90 -7.47 -15.56
N VAL A 41 -17.45 -6.32 -15.16
CA VAL A 41 -16.96 -5.57 -14.00
C VAL A 41 -17.19 -6.37 -12.72
N ASN A 42 -18.38 -6.96 -12.54
CA ASN A 42 -18.71 -7.73 -11.35
C ASN A 42 -17.89 -9.02 -11.27
N LEU A 43 -17.74 -9.73 -12.39
CA LEU A 43 -16.89 -10.92 -12.48
C LEU A 43 -15.43 -10.60 -12.14
N PHE A 44 -14.92 -9.47 -12.61
CA PHE A 44 -13.56 -9.02 -12.28
C PHE A 44 -13.43 -8.67 -10.80
N LYS A 45 -14.40 -7.97 -10.20
CA LYS A 45 -14.41 -7.65 -8.77
C LYS A 45 -14.44 -8.90 -7.90
N GLU A 46 -15.26 -9.89 -8.26
CA GLU A 46 -15.41 -11.14 -7.51
C GLU A 46 -14.13 -11.99 -7.57
N LEU A 47 -13.57 -12.20 -8.77
CA LEU A 47 -12.46 -13.13 -8.99
C LEU A 47 -11.08 -12.49 -8.82
N TYR A 48 -10.99 -11.16 -8.88
CA TYR A 48 -9.76 -10.35 -8.74
C TYR A 48 -9.98 -9.11 -7.84
N PRO A 49 -10.46 -9.29 -6.60
CA PRO A 49 -10.82 -8.18 -5.72
C PRO A 49 -9.61 -7.31 -5.35
N HIS A 50 -8.42 -7.89 -5.21
CA HIS A 50 -7.20 -7.15 -4.88
C HIS A 50 -6.75 -6.25 -6.03
N GLU A 51 -6.82 -6.73 -7.28
CA GLU A 51 -6.52 -5.91 -8.46
C GLU A 51 -7.53 -4.78 -8.62
N TRP A 52 -8.81 -5.04 -8.32
CA TRP A 52 -9.83 -3.99 -8.30
C TRP A 52 -9.56 -2.96 -7.20
N CYS A 53 -9.22 -3.40 -5.99
CA CYS A 53 -8.83 -2.54 -4.88
C CYS A 53 -7.61 -1.68 -5.24
N GLU A 54 -6.59 -2.28 -5.89
CA GLU A 54 -5.40 -1.59 -6.39
C GLU A 54 -5.77 -0.46 -7.37
N LEU A 55 -6.73 -0.68 -8.29
CA LEU A 55 -7.24 0.35 -9.19
C LEU A 55 -7.94 1.49 -8.44
N ASN A 56 -8.76 1.18 -7.43
CA ASN A 56 -9.44 2.19 -6.60
C ASN A 56 -8.44 3.05 -5.84
N GLN A 57 -7.51 2.44 -5.11
CA GLN A 57 -6.52 3.15 -4.32
C GLN A 57 -5.61 4.01 -5.22
N ARG A 58 -5.21 3.49 -6.38
CA ARG A 58 -4.46 4.24 -7.39
C ARG A 58 -5.22 5.47 -7.89
N TYR A 59 -6.50 5.32 -8.21
CA TYR A 59 -7.34 6.44 -8.63
C TYR A 59 -7.36 7.53 -7.56
N GLN A 60 -7.62 7.16 -6.31
CA GLN A 60 -7.64 8.11 -5.19
C GLN A 60 -6.29 8.79 -4.99
N HIS A 61 -5.17 8.05 -5.07
CA HIS A 61 -3.83 8.59 -4.94
C HIS A 61 -3.53 9.69 -5.96
N TYR A 62 -3.78 9.42 -7.24
CA TYR A 62 -3.51 10.40 -8.30
C TYR A 62 -4.53 11.54 -8.32
N LYS A 63 -5.77 11.29 -7.91
CA LYS A 63 -6.81 12.32 -7.74
C LYS A 63 -6.38 13.31 -6.65
N LYS A 64 -5.99 12.84 -5.46
CA LYS A 64 -5.46 13.68 -4.37
C LYS A 64 -4.25 14.50 -4.81
N LYS A 65 -3.37 13.94 -5.63
CA LYS A 65 -2.22 14.68 -6.18
C LYS A 65 -2.65 15.82 -7.11
N ASP A 66 -3.64 15.60 -7.97
CA ASP A 66 -4.17 16.67 -8.82
C ASP A 66 -4.94 17.72 -8.02
N GLU A 67 -5.72 17.31 -7.01
CA GLU A 67 -6.40 18.21 -6.08
C GLU A 67 -5.41 19.10 -5.32
N PHE A 68 -4.32 18.53 -4.83
CA PHE A 68 -3.23 19.28 -4.21
C PHE A 68 -2.60 20.29 -5.17
N LEU A 69 -2.32 19.90 -6.42
CA LEU A 69 -1.78 20.82 -7.43
C LEU A 69 -2.72 22.00 -7.67
N ARG A 70 -4.02 21.73 -7.81
CA ARG A 70 -5.05 22.76 -7.97
C ARG A 70 -5.09 23.71 -6.77
N LYS A 71 -5.03 23.17 -5.54
CA LYS A 71 -5.03 23.97 -4.30
C LYS A 71 -3.85 24.96 -4.24
N ILE A 72 -2.68 24.58 -4.76
CA ILE A 72 -1.49 25.45 -4.80
C ILE A 72 -1.40 26.29 -6.10
N GLY A 73 -2.51 26.46 -6.83
CA GLY A 73 -2.57 27.27 -8.05
C GLY A 73 -1.85 26.66 -9.27
N LYS A 74 -1.54 25.36 -9.26
CA LYS A 74 -0.86 24.67 -10.37
C LYS A 74 -1.84 23.83 -11.19
N ASN A 75 -1.55 23.74 -12.50
CA ASN A 75 -2.32 22.89 -13.41
C ASN A 75 -2.28 21.41 -13.00
N VAL A 76 -3.45 20.77 -13.04
CA VAL A 76 -3.59 19.32 -12.85
C VAL A 76 -2.78 18.56 -13.90
N ARG A 77 -2.29 17.38 -13.53
CA ARG A 77 -1.33 16.63 -14.35
C ARG A 77 -1.86 15.27 -14.75
N TYR A 78 -2.37 14.49 -13.81
CA TYR A 78 -2.60 13.06 -14.03
C TYR A 78 -3.95 12.79 -14.70
N LYS A 79 -5.00 13.49 -14.29
CA LYS A 79 -6.39 13.33 -14.71
C LYS A 79 -6.79 11.84 -14.73
N PRO A 80 -6.69 11.14 -13.59
CA PRO A 80 -6.93 9.70 -13.57
C PRO A 80 -8.41 9.39 -13.85
N ASP A 81 -8.66 8.41 -14.71
CA ASP A 81 -10.02 7.92 -14.93
C ASP A 81 -10.50 7.11 -13.72
N PRO A 82 -11.78 7.23 -13.33
CA PRO A 82 -12.37 6.34 -12.34
C PRO A 82 -12.19 4.86 -12.72
N PRO A 83 -12.04 3.94 -11.76
CA PRO A 83 -11.69 2.54 -12.01
C PRO A 83 -12.60 1.82 -13.02
N ARG A 84 -13.92 2.01 -12.92
CA ARG A 84 -14.89 1.46 -13.90
C ARG A 84 -14.66 2.01 -15.31
N LYS A 85 -14.50 3.33 -15.44
CA LYS A 85 -14.23 3.97 -16.74
C LYS A 85 -12.88 3.50 -17.32
N HIS A 86 -11.85 3.44 -16.47
CA HIS A 86 -10.53 2.94 -16.86
C HIS A 86 -10.59 1.50 -17.38
N PHE A 87 -11.27 0.62 -16.64
CA PHE A 87 -11.45 -0.80 -16.98
C PHE A 87 -12.19 -0.98 -18.31
N LEU A 88 -13.35 -0.32 -18.47
CA LEU A 88 -14.16 -0.41 -19.70
C LEU A 88 -13.46 0.18 -20.93
N ASN A 89 -12.54 1.13 -20.71
CA ASN A 89 -11.75 1.71 -21.80
C ASN A 89 -10.60 0.81 -22.30
N LEU A 90 -10.31 -0.30 -21.62
CA LEU A 90 -9.26 -1.22 -22.07
C LEU A 90 -9.61 -1.84 -23.42
N PRO A 91 -8.67 -1.90 -24.39
CA PRO A 91 -8.93 -2.47 -25.72
C PRO A 91 -9.51 -3.89 -25.67
N LYS A 92 -9.02 -4.74 -24.75
CA LYS A 92 -9.52 -6.10 -24.59
C LYS A 92 -10.98 -6.14 -24.10
N VAL A 93 -11.38 -5.24 -23.20
CA VAL A 93 -12.78 -5.17 -22.72
C VAL A 93 -13.68 -4.68 -23.84
N LYS A 94 -13.27 -3.65 -24.59
CA LYS A 94 -14.01 -3.17 -25.78
C LYS A 94 -14.21 -4.28 -26.81
N HIS A 95 -13.16 -5.07 -27.07
CA HIS A 95 -13.24 -6.23 -27.96
C HIS A 95 -14.21 -7.29 -27.43
N MET A 96 -14.12 -7.65 -26.13
CA MET A 96 -15.04 -8.61 -25.51
C MET A 96 -16.50 -8.16 -25.63
N LEU A 97 -16.79 -6.87 -25.47
CA LEU A 97 -18.13 -6.30 -25.56
C LEU A 97 -18.59 -5.99 -27.00
N SER A 98 -17.76 -6.25 -28.02
CA SER A 98 -18.13 -5.99 -29.40
C SER A 98 -19.22 -6.94 -29.87
N LYS A 99 -20.16 -6.46 -30.70
CA LYS A 99 -21.30 -7.24 -31.21
C LYS A 99 -20.86 -8.59 -31.80
N GLY A 100 -19.84 -8.56 -32.67
CA GLY A 100 -19.32 -9.77 -33.30
C GLY A 100 -18.73 -10.78 -32.31
N MET A 101 -17.99 -10.31 -31.30
CA MET A 101 -17.42 -11.20 -30.28
C MET A 101 -18.50 -11.82 -29.38
N VAL A 102 -19.52 -11.04 -29.02
CA VAL A 102 -20.67 -11.54 -28.23
C VAL A 102 -21.44 -12.61 -29.00
N ILE A 103 -21.74 -12.37 -30.28
CA ILE A 103 -22.41 -13.36 -31.14
C ILE A 103 -21.57 -14.64 -31.25
N LYS A 104 -20.26 -14.50 -31.52
CA LYS A 104 -19.35 -15.63 -31.61
C LYS A 104 -19.27 -16.42 -30.30
N HIS A 105 -19.27 -15.74 -29.16
CA HIS A 105 -19.29 -16.40 -27.84
C HIS A 105 -20.56 -17.22 -27.67
N LYS A 106 -21.73 -16.63 -27.92
CA LYS A 106 -23.03 -17.30 -27.80
C LYS A 106 -23.14 -18.53 -28.69
N ALA A 107 -22.66 -18.43 -29.94
CA ALA A 107 -22.70 -19.54 -30.90
C ALA A 107 -21.83 -20.73 -30.48
N ASN A 108 -20.75 -20.50 -29.73
CA ASN A 108 -19.82 -21.54 -29.28
C ASN A 108 -20.01 -21.88 -27.78
N PHE A 109 -21.10 -21.46 -27.16
CA PHE A 109 -21.30 -21.61 -25.72
C PHE A 109 -21.78 -23.02 -25.39
N ASP A 110 -21.01 -23.71 -24.55
CA ASP A 110 -21.37 -24.99 -23.96
C ASP A 110 -21.73 -24.77 -22.48
N SER A 111 -23.00 -24.97 -22.13
CA SER A 111 -23.51 -24.72 -20.78
C SER A 111 -22.91 -25.67 -19.73
N VAL A 112 -22.71 -26.95 -20.07
CA VAL A 112 -22.21 -27.95 -19.12
C VAL A 112 -20.73 -27.69 -18.89
N GLY A 113 -19.95 -27.59 -19.97
CA GLY A 113 -18.52 -27.27 -19.88
C GLY A 113 -18.24 -25.89 -19.29
N TYR A 114 -19.13 -24.91 -19.48
CA TYR A 114 -19.05 -23.62 -18.79
C TYR A 114 -19.13 -23.78 -17.28
N GLN A 115 -20.12 -24.52 -16.77
CA GLN A 115 -20.34 -24.66 -15.33
C GLN A 115 -19.14 -25.32 -14.64
N GLU A 116 -18.59 -26.37 -15.23
CA GLU A 116 -17.40 -27.06 -14.72
C GLU A 116 -16.15 -26.17 -14.75
N LYS A 117 -15.91 -25.48 -15.88
CA LYS A 117 -14.78 -24.55 -16.03
C LYS A 117 -14.90 -23.37 -15.06
N PHE A 118 -16.08 -22.79 -14.93
CA PHE A 118 -16.34 -21.68 -14.03
C PHE A 118 -16.15 -22.08 -12.57
N ASN A 119 -16.70 -23.22 -12.14
CA ASN A 119 -16.55 -23.71 -10.77
C ASN A 119 -15.09 -23.99 -10.43
N SER A 120 -14.38 -24.73 -11.29
CA SER A 120 -12.95 -25.02 -11.09
C SER A 120 -12.09 -23.76 -11.09
N PHE A 121 -12.38 -22.79 -11.96
CA PHE A 121 -11.73 -21.48 -11.97
C PHE A 121 -12.01 -20.71 -10.67
N LYS A 122 -13.26 -20.64 -10.24
CA LYS A 122 -13.71 -19.93 -9.05
C LYS A 122 -13.04 -20.48 -7.79
N VAL A 123 -12.98 -21.80 -7.61
CA VAL A 123 -12.28 -22.43 -6.48
C VAL A 123 -10.79 -22.02 -6.45
N LYS A 124 -10.09 -22.11 -7.59
CA LYS A 124 -8.69 -21.67 -7.70
C LYS A 124 -8.51 -20.20 -7.32
N ARG A 125 -9.44 -19.33 -7.73
CA ARG A 125 -9.41 -17.90 -7.40
C ARG A 125 -9.69 -17.64 -5.92
N LEU A 126 -10.69 -18.30 -5.34
CA LEU A 126 -11.03 -18.18 -3.92
C LEU A 126 -9.84 -18.58 -3.03
N ASN A 127 -9.16 -19.68 -3.35
CA ASN A 127 -7.97 -20.11 -2.63
C ASN A 127 -6.82 -19.07 -2.71
N ALA A 128 -6.61 -18.49 -3.89
CA ALA A 128 -5.60 -17.43 -4.08
C ALA A 128 -5.94 -16.14 -3.32
N ILE A 129 -7.23 -15.77 -3.29
CA ILE A 129 -7.74 -14.62 -2.53
C ILE A 129 -7.55 -14.87 -1.04
N LYS A 130 -8.00 -16.03 -0.54
CA LYS A 130 -7.85 -16.42 0.87
C LYS A 130 -6.39 -16.38 1.32
N SER A 131 -5.49 -17.03 0.57
CA SER A 131 -4.06 -17.02 0.90
C SER A 131 -3.46 -15.62 0.98
N ARG A 132 -3.91 -14.68 0.12
CA ARG A 132 -3.47 -13.29 0.16
C ARG A 132 -4.08 -12.53 1.34
N ASN A 133 -5.36 -12.74 1.63
CA ASN A 133 -6.03 -12.16 2.80
C ASN A 133 -5.37 -12.63 4.09
N ASP A 134 -5.07 -13.91 4.24
CA ASP A 134 -4.44 -14.48 5.43
C ASP A 134 -3.06 -13.85 5.68
N LYS A 135 -2.28 -13.61 4.61
CA LYS A 135 -0.99 -12.90 4.71
C LYS A 135 -1.17 -11.46 5.17
N ILE A 136 -2.14 -10.73 4.63
CA ILE A 136 -2.43 -9.35 5.02
C ILE A 136 -2.95 -9.31 6.47
N ALA A 137 -3.79 -10.26 6.86
CA ALA A 137 -4.35 -10.37 8.20
C ALA A 137 -3.24 -10.62 9.22
N LYS A 138 -2.35 -11.58 8.95
CA LYS A 138 -1.20 -11.88 9.80
C LYS A 138 -0.28 -10.66 9.99
N GLU A 139 0.02 -9.92 8.92
CA GLU A 139 0.84 -8.71 9.02
C GLU A 139 0.13 -7.59 9.81
N ASN A 140 -1.20 -7.55 9.77
CA ASN A 140 -2.00 -6.56 10.49
C ASN A 140 -2.40 -7.00 11.90
N GLU A 141 -2.09 -8.22 12.33
CA GLU A 141 -2.54 -8.82 13.60
C GLU A 141 -2.13 -7.98 14.81
N LEU A 142 -0.90 -7.47 14.80
CA LEU A 142 -0.33 -6.65 15.87
C LEU A 142 -0.53 -5.14 15.65
N ILE A 143 -1.17 -4.73 14.55
CA ILE A 143 -1.36 -3.32 14.21
C ILE A 143 -2.61 -2.79 14.90
N GLN A 144 -2.46 -1.67 15.61
CA GLN A 144 -3.53 -1.05 16.36
C GLN A 144 -4.32 -0.07 15.47
N ASN A 145 -5.63 -0.25 15.35
CA ASN A 145 -6.52 0.63 14.57
C ASN A 145 -6.91 1.90 15.35
N VAL A 146 -5.92 2.64 15.84
CA VAL A 146 -6.11 3.86 16.63
C VAL A 146 -5.18 4.98 16.13
N GLU A 147 -5.54 6.23 16.41
CA GLU A 147 -4.67 7.39 16.20
C GLU A 147 -4.16 7.91 17.55
N PRO A 148 -2.94 7.52 18.00
CA PRO A 148 -2.37 8.08 19.21
C PRO A 148 -2.18 9.59 19.16
N LEU A 149 -2.41 10.24 20.31
CA LEU A 149 -2.29 11.69 20.49
C LEU A 149 -0.90 12.23 20.12
N TYR A 150 0.15 11.42 20.30
CA TYR A 150 1.54 11.80 20.06
C TYR A 150 2.00 11.67 18.60
N ILE A 151 1.15 11.17 17.66
CA ILE A 151 1.56 10.96 16.26
C ILE A 151 2.12 12.24 15.64
N ASP A 152 1.47 13.38 15.88
CA ASP A 152 1.86 14.64 15.26
C ASP A 152 3.27 15.09 15.73
N ALA A 153 3.59 14.87 17.01
CA ALA A 153 4.91 15.12 17.55
C ALA A 153 5.99 14.23 16.90
N PHE A 154 5.68 12.94 16.70
CA PHE A 154 6.59 11.99 16.04
C PHE A 154 6.82 12.33 14.57
N ILE A 155 5.75 12.68 13.83
CA ILE A 155 5.86 13.11 12.43
C ILE A 155 6.68 14.40 12.32
N ALA A 156 6.46 15.37 13.22
CA ALA A 156 7.22 16.61 13.26
C ALA A 156 8.71 16.34 13.53
N ALA A 157 9.01 15.49 14.53
CA ALA A 157 10.37 15.08 14.87
C ALA A 157 11.09 14.41 13.69
N TYR A 158 10.40 13.57 12.92
CA TYR A 158 10.97 12.92 11.73
C TYR A 158 11.53 13.92 10.70
N HIS A 159 10.89 15.08 10.60
CA HIS A 159 11.24 16.13 9.65
C HIS A 159 12.18 17.19 10.23
N GLN A 160 12.59 17.09 11.50
CA GLN A 160 13.54 18.01 12.10
C GLN A 160 14.89 17.99 11.38
N ARG A 161 15.51 19.16 11.25
CA ARG A 161 16.82 19.31 10.62
C ARG A 161 17.89 18.70 11.52
N GLY A 162 18.73 17.84 10.95
CA GLY A 162 19.85 17.22 11.68
C GLY A 162 19.49 15.93 12.41
N ILE A 163 18.25 15.43 12.31
CA ILE A 163 17.88 14.12 12.86
C ILE A 163 18.75 13.00 12.26
N SER A 164 19.27 12.14 13.14
CA SER A 164 20.08 10.99 12.77
C SER A 164 19.27 9.91 12.04
N LEU A 165 19.96 9.01 11.33
CA LEU A 165 19.32 7.85 10.72
C LEU A 165 18.62 6.98 11.79
N GLU A 166 19.24 6.79 12.95
CA GLU A 166 18.66 6.04 14.06
C GLU A 166 17.38 6.67 14.61
N GLY A 167 17.35 7.99 14.80
CA GLY A 167 16.13 8.69 15.24
C GLY A 167 15.00 8.54 14.23
N LYS A 168 15.30 8.53 12.92
CA LYS A 168 14.31 8.23 11.89
C LYS A 168 13.80 6.79 11.95
N LEU A 169 14.68 5.83 12.20
CA LEU A 169 14.32 4.41 12.32
C LEU A 169 13.47 4.16 13.57
N GLU A 170 13.78 4.83 14.68
CA GLU A 170 12.97 4.82 15.90
C GLU A 170 11.54 5.29 15.63
N ILE A 171 11.40 6.47 15.00
CA ILE A 171 10.09 7.02 14.65
C ILE A 171 9.35 6.11 13.69
N PHE A 172 10.04 5.57 12.67
CA PHE A 172 9.46 4.61 11.74
C PHE A 172 8.89 3.40 12.49
N ASN A 173 9.68 2.82 13.40
CA ASN A 173 9.32 1.62 14.14
C ASN A 173 8.18 1.86 15.13
N GLU A 174 8.03 3.09 15.60
CA GLU A 174 6.87 3.46 16.41
C GLU A 174 5.61 3.63 15.56
N LEU A 175 5.68 4.42 14.49
CA LEU A 175 4.52 4.73 13.67
C LEU A 175 3.96 3.49 12.96
N GLN A 176 4.79 2.50 12.61
CA GLN A 176 4.33 1.28 11.92
C GLN A 176 3.37 0.41 12.76
N LYS A 177 3.31 0.64 14.08
CA LYS A 177 2.42 -0.10 15.00
C LYS A 177 0.96 0.32 14.88
N TYR A 178 0.70 1.45 14.23
CA TYR A 178 -0.62 2.08 14.20
C TYR A 178 -1.18 2.16 12.79
N LYS A 179 -2.49 1.99 12.67
CA LYS A 179 -3.24 2.19 11.44
C LYS A 179 -4.22 3.33 11.63
N SER A 180 -3.77 4.53 11.24
CA SER A 180 -4.59 5.73 11.13
C SER A 180 -4.37 6.41 9.77
N ASN A 181 -5.26 7.35 9.41
CA ASN A 181 -5.12 8.11 8.17
C ASN A 181 -3.81 8.91 8.13
N LYS A 182 -3.43 9.53 9.27
CA LYS A 182 -2.16 10.29 9.38
C LYS A 182 -0.94 9.40 9.18
N VAL A 183 -0.92 8.22 9.81
CA VAL A 183 0.19 7.27 9.68
C VAL A 183 0.31 6.73 8.26
N LEU A 184 -0.81 6.36 7.63
CA LEU A 184 -0.81 5.94 6.23
C LEU A 184 -0.29 7.05 5.31
N GLU A 185 -0.74 8.29 5.51
CA GLU A 185 -0.26 9.44 4.75
C GLU A 185 1.24 9.68 4.95
N PHE A 186 1.73 9.54 6.19
CA PHE A 186 3.16 9.60 6.50
C PHE A 186 3.95 8.59 5.70
N PHE A 187 3.58 7.30 5.71
CA PHE A 187 4.29 6.27 4.95
C PHE A 187 4.18 6.45 3.42
N TYR A 188 3.05 6.97 2.93
CA TYR A 188 2.91 7.33 1.52
C TYR A 188 3.87 8.44 1.10
N LYS A 189 3.94 9.51 1.90
CA LYS A 189 4.90 10.61 1.69
C LYS A 189 6.33 10.09 1.79
N LEU A 190 6.62 9.28 2.80
CA LEU A 190 7.92 8.66 3.01
C LEU A 190 8.38 7.86 1.78
N ASN A 191 7.55 6.98 1.25
CA ASN A 191 7.85 6.22 0.04
C ASN A 191 8.07 7.12 -1.20
N ASP A 192 7.35 8.25 -1.29
CA ASP A 192 7.46 9.19 -2.41
C ASP A 192 8.69 10.13 -2.31
N SER A 193 9.03 10.61 -1.11
CA SER A 193 10.01 11.70 -0.92
C SER A 193 11.33 11.29 -0.30
N GLU A 194 11.38 10.20 0.49
CA GLU A 194 12.57 9.83 1.25
C GLU A 194 13.77 9.54 0.32
N ARG A 195 14.90 10.12 0.69
CA ARG A 195 16.16 10.02 -0.05
C ARG A 195 16.99 8.85 0.44
N ASN A 196 16.94 8.53 1.73
CA ASN A 196 17.58 7.34 2.27
C ASN A 196 16.93 6.07 1.71
N ASN A 197 17.76 5.18 1.14
CA ASN A 197 17.29 3.98 0.46
C ASN A 197 16.69 2.95 1.42
N GLN A 198 17.26 2.78 2.61
CA GLN A 198 16.76 1.84 3.63
C GLN A 198 15.36 2.23 4.07
N ILE A 199 15.18 3.46 4.56
CA ILE A 199 13.90 3.93 5.08
C ILE A 199 12.82 3.90 4.00
N ARG A 200 13.15 4.34 2.77
CA ARG A 200 12.21 4.29 1.65
C ARG A 200 11.75 2.86 1.36
N ASN A 201 12.67 1.89 1.36
CA ASN A 201 12.34 0.49 1.14
C ASN A 201 11.51 -0.10 2.30
N MET A 202 11.79 0.29 3.54
CA MET A 202 10.99 -0.10 4.70
C MET A 202 9.55 0.41 4.56
N GLY A 203 9.36 1.69 4.24
CA GLY A 203 8.02 2.27 4.01
C GLY A 203 7.28 1.60 2.85
N PHE A 204 7.98 1.32 1.74
CA PHE A 204 7.40 0.56 0.63
C PHE A 204 6.93 -0.84 1.06
N ARG A 205 7.77 -1.60 1.78
CA ARG A 205 7.44 -2.96 2.24
C ARG A 205 6.30 -2.95 3.25
N HIS A 206 6.29 -2.00 4.18
CA HIS A 206 5.22 -1.85 5.17
C HIS A 206 3.87 -1.64 4.48
N LEU A 207 3.77 -0.65 3.58
CA LEU A 207 2.54 -0.41 2.80
C LEU A 207 2.12 -1.66 2.00
N GLN A 208 3.09 -2.38 1.41
CA GLN A 208 2.82 -3.59 0.62
C GLN A 208 2.26 -4.73 1.46
N ARG A 209 2.85 -4.99 2.63
CA ARG A 209 2.42 -6.04 3.56
C ARG A 209 1.02 -5.78 4.10
N MET A 210 0.70 -4.51 4.39
CA MET A 210 -0.64 -4.09 4.78
C MET A 210 -1.69 -4.20 3.66
N GLY A 211 -1.27 -4.53 2.42
CA GLY A 211 -2.17 -4.68 1.28
C GLY A 211 -2.57 -3.36 0.61
N ASN A 212 -1.85 -2.28 0.86
CA ASN A 212 -2.10 -0.99 0.24
C ASN A 212 -1.45 -0.89 -1.14
N TYR A 213 -2.01 -0.07 -2.03
CA TYR A 213 -1.38 0.28 -3.30
C TYR A 213 -0.18 1.16 -3.02
N MET A 214 0.97 0.82 -3.60
CA MET A 214 2.20 1.57 -3.51
C MET A 214 3.04 1.37 -4.76
N LYS A 215 4.01 2.25 -4.94
CA LYS A 215 4.99 2.18 -6.00
C LYS A 215 6.37 2.50 -5.45
N LEU A 216 7.31 1.58 -5.66
CA LEU A 216 8.69 1.88 -5.31
C LEU A 216 9.23 2.96 -6.25
N ARG A 217 9.69 4.05 -5.65
CA ARG A 217 10.39 5.10 -6.39
C ARG A 217 11.75 4.59 -6.86
N LYS A 218 12.10 4.89 -8.11
CA LYS A 218 13.45 4.62 -8.64
C LYS A 218 14.51 5.29 -7.75
N LYS A 219 15.67 4.65 -7.60
CA LYS A 219 16.84 5.23 -6.94
C LYS A 219 17.17 6.60 -7.52
N PHE A 220 17.78 7.44 -6.69
CA PHE A 220 18.25 8.75 -7.10
C PHE A 220 19.23 8.60 -8.28
N LYS A 221 19.13 9.49 -9.27
CA LYS A 221 20.07 9.55 -10.39
C LYS A 221 20.87 10.83 -10.23
N GLY A 222 22.15 10.70 -9.88
CA GLY A 222 23.06 11.83 -9.63
C GLY A 222 24.07 11.50 -8.53
N LYS A 223 24.83 12.50 -8.08
CA LYS A 223 25.80 12.35 -6.99
C LYS A 223 25.08 11.95 -5.70
N GLU A 224 25.33 10.73 -5.26
CA GLU A 224 24.79 10.21 -4.00
C GLU A 224 25.52 10.87 -2.83
N LYS A 225 24.76 11.24 -1.80
CA LYS A 225 25.31 11.76 -0.54
C LYS A 225 25.33 10.62 0.47
N SER A 226 26.24 10.64 1.43
CA SER A 226 26.39 9.61 2.46
C SER A 226 25.05 9.21 3.10
N TYR A 227 24.26 10.18 3.56
CA TYR A 227 22.96 9.93 4.21
C TYR A 227 21.92 9.21 3.31
N MET A 228 22.11 9.18 1.98
CA MET A 228 21.19 8.50 1.06
C MET A 228 21.41 6.98 1.05
N THR A 229 22.65 6.56 1.30
CA THR A 229 23.10 5.16 1.23
C THR A 229 23.43 4.59 2.60
N GLU A 230 23.62 5.44 3.61
CA GLU A 230 23.80 5.06 5.00
C GLU A 230 22.71 4.09 5.44
N THR A 231 23.14 3.03 6.13
CA THR A 231 22.27 2.02 6.70
C THR A 231 22.60 1.86 8.17
N SER A 232 21.57 1.65 9.00
CA SER A 232 21.74 1.36 10.42
C SER A 232 20.80 0.21 10.81
N GLN A 233 21.27 -0.63 11.72
CA GLN A 233 20.41 -1.57 12.42
C GLN A 233 19.92 -0.86 13.68
N PHE A 234 18.62 -0.54 13.71
CA PHE A 234 18.03 0.03 14.91
C PHE A 234 17.74 -1.10 15.90
N PHE A 235 18.51 -1.11 16.99
CA PHE A 235 18.29 -1.96 18.15
C PHE A 235 18.04 -1.05 19.36
N MET A 236 17.04 -1.39 20.17
CA MET A 236 16.68 -0.64 21.37
C MET A 236 16.36 -1.64 22.46
N THR A 237 17.16 -1.64 23.53
CA THR A 237 16.88 -2.46 24.72
C THR A 237 15.76 -1.84 25.56
N PRO A 238 15.15 -2.60 26.48
CA PRO A 238 14.20 -2.02 27.45
C PRO A 238 14.80 -0.89 28.27
N LEU A 239 16.09 -1.00 28.67
CA LEU A 239 16.80 0.03 29.42
C LEU A 239 17.01 1.30 28.57
N ASP A 240 17.36 1.15 27.28
CA ASP A 240 17.46 2.29 26.37
C ASP A 240 16.12 3.02 26.23
N LEU A 241 15.02 2.28 26.16
CA LEU A 241 13.68 2.86 26.09
C LEU A 241 13.32 3.61 27.38
N LEU A 242 13.59 3.02 28.54
CA LEU A 242 13.35 3.67 29.84
C LEU A 242 14.15 4.99 29.95
N ASN A 243 15.46 4.93 29.67
CA ASN A 243 16.33 6.12 29.66
C ASN A 243 15.84 7.20 28.68
N ARG A 244 15.17 6.80 27.58
CA ARG A 244 14.58 7.75 26.62
C ARG A 244 13.26 8.33 27.08
N ILE A 245 12.46 7.60 27.86
CA ILE A 245 11.21 8.08 28.48
C ILE A 245 11.50 9.01 29.66
N GLU A 246 12.62 8.81 30.36
CA GLU A 246 13.02 9.68 31.48
C GLU A 246 13.77 10.92 30.98
N GLY A 247 14.61 10.78 29.96
CA GLY A 247 15.58 11.80 29.53
C GLY A 247 15.05 12.99 28.70
N ASN A 248 13.77 13.38 28.83
CA ASN A 248 13.13 14.45 28.05
C ASN A 248 13.33 14.32 26.52
N LYS A 249 13.21 13.09 25.99
CA LYS A 249 13.35 12.82 24.55
C LYS A 249 11.98 12.65 23.91
N LEU A 250 11.97 12.31 22.62
CA LEU A 250 10.74 12.11 21.84
C LEU A 250 9.78 11.09 22.47
N GLN A 251 10.30 10.09 23.19
CA GLN A 251 9.50 9.07 23.86
C GLN A 251 8.66 9.61 25.02
N ASN A 252 9.07 10.71 25.65
CA ASN A 252 8.32 11.39 26.73
C ASN A 252 6.98 11.97 26.25
N GLN A 253 6.78 12.11 24.93
CA GLN A 253 5.49 12.54 24.37
C GLN A 253 4.39 11.49 24.58
N LYS A 254 4.77 10.27 24.97
CA LYS A 254 3.84 9.19 25.29
C LYS A 254 3.58 9.21 26.79
N ILE A 255 2.31 9.22 27.14
CA ILE A 255 1.85 9.11 28.52
C ILE A 255 1.52 7.65 28.79
N TYR A 256 2.02 7.14 29.90
CA TYR A 256 1.83 5.76 30.33
C TYR A 256 1.38 5.76 31.79
N ASP A 257 0.35 4.99 32.09
CA ASP A 257 -0.01 4.68 33.48
C ASP A 257 0.87 3.53 34.02
N VAL A 258 1.23 2.59 33.15
CA VAL A 258 2.02 1.39 33.47
C VAL A 258 3.01 1.08 32.34
N PHE A 259 4.25 0.75 32.69
CA PHE A 259 5.25 0.24 31.75
C PHE A 259 5.53 -1.25 32.04
N VAL A 260 5.23 -2.14 31.08
CA VAL A 260 5.44 -3.59 31.23
C VAL A 260 6.51 -4.05 30.25
N SER A 261 7.62 -4.56 30.76
CA SER A 261 8.71 -5.15 29.98
C SER A 261 8.72 -6.67 30.14
N HIS A 262 8.76 -7.40 29.01
CA HIS A 262 8.77 -8.88 28.99
C HIS A 262 10.16 -9.45 28.65
N SER A 263 11.15 -8.59 28.49
CA SER A 263 12.51 -8.93 28.03
C SER A 263 13.60 -8.59 29.04
N TYR A 264 13.23 -8.37 30.30
CA TYR A 264 14.17 -8.18 31.39
C TYR A 264 14.68 -9.56 31.86
N ILE A 265 15.72 -10.08 31.21
CA ILE A 265 16.61 -11.02 31.91
C ILE A 265 17.49 -10.15 32.79
N VAL A 266 17.04 -9.87 34.01
CA VAL A 266 17.87 -9.22 35.01
C VAL A 266 17.89 -10.13 36.23
N ALA A 267 19.12 -10.51 36.62
CA ALA A 267 19.41 -11.10 37.90
C ALA A 267 18.78 -10.25 39.02
N PRO A 268 18.31 -10.85 40.12
CA PRO A 268 17.37 -10.20 41.01
C PRO A 268 18.04 -9.05 41.78
N GLU A 269 17.81 -7.81 41.34
CA GLU A 269 17.94 -6.65 42.20
C GLU A 269 16.55 -6.06 42.42
N LYS A 270 16.10 -6.18 43.67
CA LYS A 270 14.89 -5.54 44.18
C LYS A 270 15.07 -4.03 44.06
N VAL A 271 14.27 -3.39 43.22
CA VAL A 271 14.09 -1.94 43.27
C VAL A 271 12.74 -1.68 43.92
N ASP A 272 12.77 -1.37 45.21
CA ASP A 272 11.61 -0.88 45.95
C ASP A 272 11.26 0.53 45.43
N PHE A 273 10.07 0.66 44.85
CA PHE A 273 9.48 1.98 44.60
C PHE A 273 8.88 2.49 45.91
N GLN A 274 9.55 3.42 46.57
CA GLN A 274 8.94 4.20 47.66
C GLN A 274 7.95 5.22 47.06
N LYS A 275 6.78 5.30 47.70
CA LYS A 275 5.65 6.17 47.36
C LYS A 275 5.96 7.65 47.58
#